data_AF-A0A965INM9-F1
#
_entry.id   AF-A0A965INM9-F1
#
_cell.length_a   1.000
_cell.length_b   1.000
_cell.length_c   1.000
_cell.angle_alpha   90.00
_cell.angle_beta   90.00
_cell.angle_gamma   90.00
#
_symmetry.space_group_name_H-M   'P 1'
#
loop_
_entity.id
_entity.type
_entity.pdbx_description
1 polymer ?
#
loop_
_entity_poly.entity_id
_entity_poly.type
_entity_poly.pdbx_seq_one_letter_code
_entity_poly.pdbx_strand_id
1 'polypeptide(L)'
;DLTASVAVNADQCPSGSYCMVEIAYTAAVTGDCNANSLLDVCEIAEHPEPDVNGDGVPDACQGSSLVFVCQGDLDGNHSVDAGDLSLLLVNFGRAMPGDPSDLDGDGIIGNPDIGLLLLNFGQCQ
;
A
#
# COMPACT_ATOMS: atom_id res chain seq x y z
N ASP A 1 -7.38 -25.73 -21.83
CA ASP A 1 -7.05 -26.87 -22.70
C ASP A 1 -6.85 -26.34 -24.11
N LEU A 2 -5.67 -26.55 -24.70
CA LEU A 2 -5.31 -26.02 -26.02
C LEU A 2 -5.41 -27.19 -27.02
N THR A 3 -6.59 -27.33 -27.64
CA THR A 3 -6.79 -28.32 -28.71
C THR A 3 -6.32 -27.76 -30.04
N ALA A 4 -5.34 -28.42 -30.66
CA ALA A 4 -4.87 -28.08 -31.99
C ALA A 4 -6.02 -28.17 -33.02
N SER A 5 -5.97 -27.31 -34.03
CA SER A 5 -6.92 -27.35 -35.15
C SER A 5 -6.77 -28.66 -35.92
N VAL A 6 -7.90 -29.30 -36.25
CA VAL A 6 -7.95 -30.51 -37.10
C VAL A 6 -7.35 -30.31 -38.49
N ALA A 7 -7.08 -29.06 -38.88
CA ALA A 7 -6.57 -28.68 -40.19
C ALA A 7 -5.04 -28.78 -40.35
N VAL A 8 -4.27 -28.93 -39.27
CA VAL A 8 -2.80 -28.94 -39.35
C VAL A 8 -2.24 -30.09 -38.53
N ASN A 9 -1.67 -31.10 -39.19
CA ASN A 9 -0.96 -32.18 -38.51
C ASN A 9 0.57 -32.04 -38.69
N ALA A 10 1.35 -32.61 -37.78
CA ALA A 10 2.82 -32.52 -37.83
C ALA A 10 3.41 -33.18 -39.08
N ASP A 11 2.70 -34.14 -39.69
CA ASP A 11 3.14 -34.87 -40.87
C ASP A 11 3.08 -34.04 -42.16
N GLN A 12 2.38 -32.90 -42.15
CA GLN A 12 2.21 -32.01 -43.31
C GLN A 12 3.34 -30.97 -43.47
N CYS A 13 4.35 -30.94 -42.59
CA CYS A 13 5.48 -30.01 -42.67
C CYS A 13 6.83 -30.75 -42.71
N PRO A 14 7.47 -30.86 -43.89
CA PRO A 14 8.70 -31.66 -44.09
C PRO A 14 9.94 -31.18 -43.34
N SER A 15 9.92 -29.94 -42.84
CA SER A 15 11.09 -29.24 -42.31
C SER A 15 10.88 -28.75 -40.87
N GLY A 16 10.23 -29.57 -40.04
CA GLY A 16 10.02 -29.28 -38.62
C GLY A 16 8.94 -28.21 -38.39
N SER A 17 7.70 -28.65 -38.20
CA SER A 17 6.64 -27.79 -37.68
C SER A 17 6.77 -27.66 -36.16
N TYR A 18 6.70 -26.43 -35.67
CA TYR A 18 6.61 -26.13 -34.24
C TYR A 18 5.33 -25.34 -33.98
N CYS A 19 4.64 -25.67 -32.88
CA CYS A 19 3.61 -24.80 -32.34
C CYS A 19 4.31 -23.80 -31.43
N MET A 20 4.24 -22.51 -31.76
CA MET A 20 4.66 -21.44 -30.88
C MET A 20 3.43 -21.00 -30.07
N VAL A 21 3.51 -21.14 -28.75
CA VAL A 21 2.54 -20.56 -27.82
C VAL A 21 3.22 -19.37 -27.18
N GLU A 22 2.74 -18.17 -27.49
CA GLU A 22 3.15 -16.95 -26.81
C GLU A 22 2.22 -16.73 -25.63
N ILE A 23 2.77 -16.85 -24.41
CA ILE A 23 2.04 -16.57 -23.18
C ILE A 23 2.42 -15.17 -22.74
N ALA A 24 1.50 -14.22 -22.92
CA ALA A 24 1.63 -12.88 -22.37
C ALA A 24 0.78 -12.80 -21.10
N TYR A 25 1.43 -12.66 -19.94
CA TYR A 25 0.77 -12.18 -18.74
C TYR A 25 0.65 -10.66 -18.87
N THR A 26 -0.53 -10.16 -19.20
CA THR A 26 -0.87 -8.78 -18.84
C THR A 26 -1.08 -8.80 -17.34
N ALA A 27 -0.10 -8.34 -16.56
CA ALA A 27 -0.31 -8.02 -15.15
C ALA A 27 -1.62 -7.23 -15.09
N ALA A 28 -2.55 -7.73 -14.29
CA ALA A 28 -3.82 -7.05 -14.15
C ALA A 28 -3.48 -5.67 -13.58
N VAL A 29 -3.64 -4.62 -14.37
CA VAL A 29 -3.52 -3.23 -13.89
C VAL A 29 -4.43 -3.04 -12.65
N THR A 30 -5.47 -3.86 -12.55
CA THR A 30 -6.24 -4.12 -11.35
C THR A 30 -5.53 -5.13 -10.45
N GLY A 31 -4.89 -4.66 -9.36
CA GLY A 31 -4.26 -5.52 -8.34
C GLY A 31 -2.73 -5.64 -8.44
N ASP A 32 -2.08 -4.80 -9.23
CA ASP A 32 -0.64 -4.48 -9.14
C ASP A 32 -0.55 -2.95 -9.04
N CYS A 33 -0.83 -2.45 -7.84
CA CYS A 33 -1.01 -1.02 -7.60
C CYS A 33 0.32 -0.26 -7.49
N ASN A 34 1.42 -0.95 -7.17
CA ASN A 34 2.76 -0.37 -7.12
C ASN A 34 3.53 -0.55 -8.46
N ALA A 35 2.90 -1.23 -9.44
CA ALA A 35 3.39 -1.47 -10.81
C ALA A 35 4.75 -2.17 -10.85
N ASN A 36 5.06 -3.01 -9.86
CA ASN A 36 6.32 -3.72 -9.78
C ASN A 36 6.32 -5.05 -10.57
N SER A 37 5.23 -5.34 -11.30
CA SER A 37 5.01 -6.57 -12.07
C SER A 37 4.80 -7.82 -11.22
N LEU A 38 4.53 -7.65 -9.93
CA LEU A 38 4.06 -8.67 -9.00
C LEU A 38 2.64 -8.28 -8.54
N LEU A 39 1.73 -9.25 -8.52
CA LEU A 39 0.36 -9.00 -8.10
C LEU A 39 0.32 -8.86 -6.57
N ASP A 40 -0.41 -7.88 -6.06
CA ASP A 40 -0.57 -7.57 -4.63
C ASP A 40 -0.83 -8.81 -3.77
N VAL A 41 -1.77 -9.65 -4.22
CA VAL A 41 -2.13 -10.90 -3.51
C VAL A 41 -0.99 -11.92 -3.46
N CYS A 42 -0.11 -11.95 -4.46
CA CYS A 42 1.07 -12.82 -4.45
C CYS A 42 2.13 -12.24 -3.53
N GLU A 43 2.29 -10.92 -3.56
CA GLU A 43 3.21 -10.16 -2.72
C GLU A 43 2.89 -10.38 -1.24
N ILE A 44 1.63 -10.25 -0.84
CA ILE A 44 1.14 -10.47 0.53
C ILE A 44 1.21 -11.95 0.94
N ALA A 45 0.94 -12.87 0.02
CA ALA A 45 0.96 -14.31 0.32
C ALA A 45 2.36 -14.85 0.61
N GLU A 46 3.39 -14.33 -0.08
CA GLU A 46 4.79 -14.69 0.16
C GLU A 46 5.42 -13.82 1.26
N HIS A 47 5.00 -12.56 1.36
CA HIS A 47 5.48 -11.57 2.30
C HIS A 47 4.30 -10.78 2.89
N PRO A 48 3.78 -11.16 4.07
CA PRO A 48 2.68 -10.43 4.70
C PRO A 48 3.13 -9.10 5.35
N GLU A 49 4.43 -8.88 5.51
CA GLU A 49 5.03 -7.67 6.08
C GLU A 49 4.59 -6.36 5.38
N PRO A 50 4.46 -6.31 4.04
CA PRO A 50 3.89 -5.17 3.33
C PRO A 50 2.36 -5.00 3.40
N ASP A 51 1.60 -5.85 4.10
CA ASP A 51 0.16 -5.66 4.39
C ASP A 51 -0.06 -5.74 5.91
N VAL A 52 0.40 -4.69 6.60
CA VAL A 52 0.39 -4.65 8.06
C VAL A 52 -1.04 -4.70 8.62
N ASN A 53 -1.98 -4.06 7.94
CA ASN A 53 -3.37 -3.93 8.39
C ASN A 53 -4.27 -5.12 7.99
N GLY A 54 -3.79 -6.02 7.12
CA GLY A 54 -4.48 -7.22 6.67
C GLY A 54 -5.68 -6.95 5.77
N ASP A 55 -5.72 -5.81 5.08
CA ASP A 55 -6.81 -5.43 4.17
C ASP A 55 -6.68 -6.03 2.77
N GLY A 56 -5.56 -6.73 2.51
CA GLY A 56 -5.30 -7.40 1.25
C GLY A 56 -4.72 -6.49 0.16
N VAL A 57 -4.22 -5.30 0.51
CA VAL A 57 -3.54 -4.35 -0.38
C VAL A 57 -2.21 -3.91 0.24
N PRO A 58 -1.07 -4.05 -0.47
CA PRO A 58 0.23 -3.64 0.07
C PRO A 58 0.28 -2.16 0.44
N ASP A 59 0.91 -1.81 1.56
CA ASP A 59 1.04 -0.44 2.07
C ASP A 59 1.63 0.52 1.01
N ALA A 60 2.56 0.02 0.19
CA ALA A 60 3.20 0.77 -0.91
C ALA A 60 2.20 1.27 -1.97
N CYS A 61 1.07 0.58 -2.11
CA CYS A 61 0.02 0.88 -3.06
C CYS A 61 -1.03 1.83 -2.56
N GLN A 62 -1.12 1.98 -1.25
CA GLN A 62 -2.17 2.75 -0.63
C GLN A 62 -1.93 4.27 -0.74
N GLY A 63 -0.97 4.66 -1.60
CA GLY A 63 -0.45 6.01 -1.73
C GLY A 63 0.17 6.45 -0.42
N SER A 64 0.88 7.58 -0.41
CA SER A 64 1.35 8.22 0.82
C SER A 64 0.20 8.77 1.69
N SER A 65 -0.97 8.14 1.67
CA SER A 65 -2.20 8.54 2.34
C SER A 65 -2.87 7.41 3.13
N LEU A 66 -2.32 6.18 3.11
CA LEU A 66 -2.51 5.20 4.19
C LEU A 66 -1.13 4.74 4.69
N VAL A 67 -0.23 5.72 4.84
CA VAL A 67 0.84 5.54 5.82
C VAL A 67 0.11 5.19 7.11
N PHE A 68 0.35 4.00 7.65
CA PHE A 68 0.18 3.78 9.08
C PHE A 68 1.20 4.66 9.80
N VAL A 69 1.00 5.99 9.69
CA VAL A 69 1.39 6.93 10.70
C VAL A 69 0.42 6.54 11.78
N CYS A 70 0.90 6.04 12.90
CA CYS A 70 0.06 6.12 14.09
C CYS A 70 -0.53 7.52 14.11
N GLN A 71 -1.84 7.67 14.20
CA GLN A 71 -2.42 9.01 14.28
C GLN A 71 -1.77 9.73 15.48
N GLY A 72 -0.88 10.69 15.19
CA GLY A 72 -0.01 11.31 16.19
C GLY A 72 1.50 11.00 16.11
N ASP A 73 2.03 10.19 15.18
CA ASP A 73 3.48 10.08 14.89
C ASP A 73 3.87 11.20 13.93
N LEU A 74 4.17 12.36 14.50
CA LEU A 74 4.37 13.59 13.75
C LEU A 74 5.81 13.72 13.22
N ASP A 75 6.76 12.96 13.77
CA ASP A 75 8.17 12.98 13.33
C ASP A 75 8.56 11.78 12.43
N GLY A 76 7.66 10.80 12.27
CA GLY A 76 7.80 9.66 11.37
C GLY A 76 8.73 8.57 11.90
N ASN A 77 8.88 8.45 13.22
CA ASN A 77 9.77 7.48 13.85
C ASN A 77 9.11 6.12 14.16
N HIS A 78 7.83 5.95 13.81
CA HIS A 78 6.97 4.80 14.08
C HIS A 78 6.64 4.57 15.57
N SER A 79 6.65 5.62 16.38
CA SER A 79 6.19 5.59 17.77
C SER A 79 5.52 6.92 18.10
N VAL A 80 4.34 6.87 18.72
CA VAL A 80 3.72 8.06 19.30
C VAL A 80 4.21 8.21 20.73
N ASP A 81 5.01 9.25 20.97
CA ASP A 81 5.57 9.52 22.27
C ASP A 81 5.64 11.02 22.62
N ALA A 82 6.47 11.36 23.61
CA ALA A 82 6.61 12.74 24.06
C ALA A 82 7.26 13.66 22.99
N GLY A 83 7.99 13.09 22.04
CA GLY A 83 8.53 13.78 20.86
C GLY A 83 7.40 14.33 20.01
N ASP A 84 6.40 13.50 19.71
CA ASP A 84 5.24 13.93 18.91
C ASP A 84 4.36 14.91 19.64
N LEU A 85 4.15 14.71 20.95
CA LEU A 85 3.45 15.70 21.77
C LEU A 85 4.17 17.06 21.70
N SER A 86 5.50 17.06 21.69
CA SER A 86 6.28 18.30 21.59
C SER A 86 6.10 18.96 20.21
N LEU A 87 6.06 18.17 19.14
CA LEU A 87 5.82 18.67 17.79
C LEU A 87 4.39 19.22 17.62
N LEU A 88 3.39 18.53 18.18
CA LEU A 88 2.01 18.99 18.24
C LEU A 88 1.90 20.34 18.97
N LEU A 89 2.53 20.45 20.15
CA LEU A 89 2.53 21.67 20.96
C LEU A 89 3.22 22.86 20.27
N VAL A 90 4.25 22.62 19.45
CA VAL A 90 4.91 23.67 18.66
C VAL A 90 3.99 24.24 17.58
N ASN A 91 3.04 23.44 17.08
CA ASN A 91 2.14 23.81 15.98
C ASN A 91 0.76 24.30 16.44
N PHE A 92 0.53 24.50 17.74
CA PHE A 92 -0.73 25.00 18.29
C PHE A 92 -1.25 26.26 17.57
N GLY A 93 -2.51 26.22 17.13
CA GLY A 93 -3.12 27.33 16.40
C GLY A 93 -4.05 26.88 15.29
N ARG A 94 -4.10 27.64 14.19
CA ARG A 94 -4.89 27.27 13.00
C ARG A 94 -4.12 26.27 12.15
N ALA A 95 -4.77 25.17 11.80
CA ALA A 95 -4.25 24.21 10.84
C ALA A 95 -4.42 24.72 9.40
N MET A 96 -3.47 24.39 8.54
CA MET A 96 -3.71 24.41 7.09
C MET A 96 -4.45 23.12 6.69
N PRO A 97 -5.19 23.11 5.57
CA PRO A 97 -5.80 21.86 5.09
C PRO A 97 -4.74 20.77 4.91
N GLY A 98 -4.90 19.66 5.65
CA GLY A 98 -3.95 18.54 5.65
C GLY A 98 -2.75 18.70 6.59
N ASP A 99 -2.80 19.60 7.58
CA ASP A 99 -1.77 19.68 8.61
C ASP A 99 -1.73 18.37 9.42
N PRO A 100 -0.58 17.68 9.52
CA PRO A 100 -0.47 16.43 10.26
C PRO A 100 -0.76 16.57 11.76
N SER A 101 -0.65 17.78 12.31
CA SER A 101 -0.88 18.03 13.74
C SER A 101 -2.36 18.21 14.09
N ASP A 102 -3.23 18.37 13.08
CA ASP A 102 -4.69 18.49 13.20
C ASP A 102 -5.31 17.09 13.11
N LEU A 103 -5.37 16.41 14.26
CA LEU A 103 -5.67 14.99 14.34
C LEU A 103 -7.17 14.72 14.22
N ASP A 104 -8.04 15.65 14.61
CA ASP A 104 -9.49 15.53 14.43
C ASP A 104 -10.03 16.23 13.17
N GLY A 105 -9.21 17.04 12.50
CA GLY A 105 -9.54 17.71 11.25
C GLY A 105 -10.48 18.90 11.41
N ASP A 106 -10.58 19.49 12.61
CA ASP A 106 -11.46 20.63 12.88
C ASP A 106 -10.89 21.99 12.41
N GLY A 107 -9.64 21.99 11.93
CA GLY A 107 -8.93 23.17 11.45
C GLY A 107 -8.17 23.93 12.56
N ILE A 108 -8.10 23.38 13.77
CA ILE A 108 -7.42 23.97 14.92
C ILE A 108 -6.56 22.88 15.61
N ILE A 109 -5.27 23.17 15.77
CA ILE A 109 -4.37 22.32 16.56
C ILE A 109 -4.46 22.78 18.01
N GLY A 110 -5.06 21.97 18.87
CA GLY A 110 -5.37 22.32 20.25
C GLY A 110 -5.50 21.13 21.21
N ASN A 111 -6.27 21.35 22.28
CA ASN A 111 -6.45 20.34 23.33
C ASN A 111 -7.14 19.04 22.86
N PRO A 112 -8.11 19.07 21.92
CA PRO A 112 -8.65 17.84 21.33
C PRO A 112 -7.57 16.97 20.68
N ASP A 113 -6.64 17.57 19.94
CA ASP A 113 -5.54 16.87 19.28
C ASP A 113 -4.55 16.29 20.29
N ILE A 114 -4.25 17.00 21.38
CA ILE A 114 -3.47 16.41 22.49
C ILE A 114 -4.18 15.15 23.01
N GLY A 115 -5.50 15.21 23.19
CA GLY A 115 -6.29 14.07 23.66
C GLY A 115 -6.16 12.87 22.73
N LEU A 116 -6.27 13.10 21.42
CA LEU A 116 -6.12 12.07 20.40
C LEU A 116 -4.70 11.51 20.34
N LEU A 117 -3.69 12.38 20.38
CA LEU A 117 -2.29 11.98 20.39
C LEU A 117 -1.98 11.09 21.60
N LEU A 118 -2.44 11.47 22.80
CA LEU A 118 -2.25 10.68 24.03
C LEU A 118 -2.99 9.33 24.03
N LEU A 119 -4.11 9.21 23.31
CA LEU A 119 -4.83 7.93 23.18
C LEU A 119 -4.04 6.91 22.35
N ASN A 120 -3.14 7.38 21.48
CA ASN A 120 -2.36 6.55 20.56
C ASN A 120 -0.91 6.33 21.02
N PHE A 121 -0.55 6.70 22.26
CA PHE A 121 0.80 6.53 22.80
C PHE A 121 1.29 5.08 22.74
N GLY A 122 2.47 4.88 22.15
CA GLY A 122 3.09 3.58 21.96
C GLY A 122 3.67 3.38 20.56
N GLN A 123 4.19 2.17 20.31
CA GLN A 123 4.66 1.80 18.98
C GLN A 123 3.49 1.58 18.03
N CYS A 124 3.71 1.97 16.78
CA CYS A 124 2.84 1.64 15.66
C CYS A 124 2.86 0.14 15.39
N GLN A 125 1.71 -0.54 15.45
CA GLN A 125 1.53 -1.95 15.08
C GLN A 125 0.65 -2.11 13.86
#